data_AF-A0A3S5XH05-F1
#
_entry.id   AF-A0A3S5XH05-F1
#
_cell.length_a   1.000
_cell.length_b   1.000
_cell.length_c   1.000
_cell.angle_alpha   90.00
_cell.angle_beta   90.00
_cell.angle_gamma   90.00
#
_symmetry.space_group_name_H-M   'P 1'
#
loop_
_entity.id
_entity.type
_entity.pdbx_description
1 polymer ?
#
loop_
_entity_poly.entity_id
_entity_poly.type
_entity_poly.pdbx_seq_one_letter_code
_entity_poly.pdbx_strand_id
1 'polypeptide(L)' 'PNQQEHGGPTDAVRHVGDLGNVEADAEGAAKFNIIDKQISLSGANSIIGRTIVVHAD' A
#
# COMPACT_ATOMS: atom_id res chain seq x y z
N PRO A 1 7.86 10.82 -1.41
CA PRO A 1 6.70 11.29 -0.60
C PRO A 1 7.10 11.42 0.87
N ASN A 2 6.80 12.56 1.48
CA ASN A 2 6.96 13.00 2.88
C ASN A 2 8.26 12.70 3.67
N GLN A 3 9.19 11.87 3.15
CA GLN A 3 10.38 11.38 3.86
C GLN A 3 10.04 10.79 5.24
N GLN A 4 8.91 10.09 5.32
CA GLN A 4 8.49 9.37 6.52
C GLN A 4 9.15 8.00 6.58
N GLU A 5 9.31 7.47 7.78
CA GLU A 5 9.69 6.07 7.99
C GLU A 5 8.57 5.11 7.54
N HIS A 6 8.93 3.84 7.32
CA HIS A 6 7.96 2.79 7.02
C HIS A 6 7.03 2.54 8.22
N GLY A 7 5.78 2.19 7.93
CA GLY A 7 4.80 1.84 8.95
C GLY A 7 3.64 1.01 8.40
N GLY A 8 2.80 0.50 9.29
CA GLY A 8 1.57 -0.20 8.93
C GLY A 8 0.52 0.78 8.35
N PRO A 9 -0.48 0.28 7.61
CA PRO A 9 -1.44 1.13 6.89
C PRO A 9 -2.28 2.08 7.78
N THR A 10 -2.39 1.76 9.07
CA THR A 10 -3.09 2.57 10.09
C THR A 10 -2.18 3.49 10.90
N ASP A 11 -0.86 3.40 10.71
CA ASP A 11 0.09 4.18 11.49
C ASP A 11 0.09 5.65 11.06
N ALA A 12 0.31 6.53 12.03
CA ALA A 12 0.39 7.97 11.80
C ALA A 12 1.65 8.35 11.00
N VAL A 13 2.73 7.60 11.18
CA VAL A 13 3.98 7.73 10.42
C VAL A 13 4.13 6.47 9.57
N ARG A 14 4.00 6.63 8.25
CA ARG A 14 4.20 5.59 7.24
C ARG A 14 4.48 6.23 5.88
N HIS A 15 4.98 5.48 4.92
CA HIS A 15 4.97 5.95 3.54
C HIS A 15 3.56 5.98 2.97
N VAL A 16 3.34 6.86 1.98
CA VAL A 16 2.08 6.94 1.22
C VAL A 16 1.72 5.59 0.55
N GLY A 17 2.72 4.81 0.13
CA GLY A 17 2.52 3.54 -0.56
C GLY A 17 2.45 2.31 0.36
N ASP A 18 2.56 2.48 1.67
CA ASP A 18 2.53 1.35 2.61
C ASP A 18 1.08 0.89 2.81
N LEU A 19 0.68 -0.15 2.09
CA LEU A 19 -0.67 -0.72 2.13
C LEU A 19 -0.79 -1.97 3.02
N GLY A 20 0.31 -2.39 3.64
CA GLY A 20 0.37 -3.58 4.48
C GLY A 20 0.43 -4.88 3.67
N ASN A 21 -0.05 -5.96 4.30
CA ASN A 21 0.05 -7.32 3.77
C ASN A 21 -1.26 -7.78 3.11
N VAL A 22 -1.11 -8.71 2.17
CA VAL A 22 -2.19 -9.53 1.62
C VAL A 22 -1.91 -10.99 1.96
N GLU A 23 -2.95 -11.77 2.19
CA GLU A 23 -2.83 -13.19 2.50
C GLU A 23 -3.34 -14.00 1.32
N ALA A 24 -2.53 -14.97 0.87
CA ALA A 24 -2.93 -15.94 -0.14
C ALA A 24 -3.59 -17.14 0.53
N ASP A 25 -4.63 -17.69 -0.10
CA ASP A 25 -5.26 -18.93 0.32
C ASP A 25 -4.37 -20.15 0.06
N ALA A 26 -4.85 -21.34 0.43
CA ALA A 26 -4.10 -22.59 0.28
C ALA A 26 -3.79 -22.92 -1.19
N GLU A 27 -4.53 -22.33 -2.13
CA GLU A 27 -4.37 -22.46 -3.57
C GLU A 27 -3.42 -21.39 -4.16
N GLY A 28 -2.92 -20.48 -3.32
CA GLY A 28 -2.00 -19.40 -3.71
C GLY A 28 -2.70 -18.17 -4.29
N ALA A 29 -4.02 -18.05 -4.16
CA ALA A 29 -4.77 -16.89 -4.60
C ALA A 29 -5.02 -15.90 -3.44
N ALA A 30 -4.72 -14.62 -3.66
CA ALA A 30 -5.03 -13.56 -2.69
C ALA A 30 -6.24 -12.75 -3.16
N LYS A 31 -7.28 -12.66 -2.33
CA LYS A 31 -8.43 -11.76 -2.53
C LYS A 31 -8.45 -10.75 -1.40
N PHE A 32 -8.28 -9.48 -1.73
CA PHE A 32 -8.20 -8.42 -0.74
C PHE A 32 -9.02 -7.20 -1.16
N ASN A 33 -9.47 -6.44 -0.16
CA ASN A 33 -10.14 -5.16 -0.32
C ASN A 33 -9.52 -4.18 0.68
N ILE A 34 -8.76 -3.21 0.19
CA ILE A 34 -8.05 -2.23 1.00
C ILE A 34 -8.60 -0.83 0.66
N ILE A 35 -9.02 -0.10 1.68
CA ILE A 35 -9.44 1.30 1.58
C ILE A 35 -8.40 2.15 2.30
N ASP A 36 -7.77 3.06 1.55
CA ASP A 36 -6.67 3.89 2.04
C ASP A 36 -6.97 5.38 1.86
N LYS A 37 -6.43 6.22 2.75
CA LYS A 37 -6.66 7.68 2.77
C LYS A 37 -5.44 8.50 2.33
N GLN A 38 -4.28 7.88 2.16
CA GLN A 38 -3.03 8.55 1.79
C GLN A 38 -2.78 8.51 0.28
N ILE A 39 -3.07 7.38 -0.39
CA ILE A 39 -3.01 7.29 -1.85
C ILE A 39 -4.13 8.10 -2.51
N SER A 40 -3.85 8.65 -3.68
CA SER A 40 -4.81 9.42 -4.46
C SER A 40 -4.66 9.13 -5.95
N LEU A 41 -5.68 9.45 -6.74
CA LEU A 41 -5.63 9.39 -8.20
C LEU A 41 -5.20 10.73 -8.84
N SER A 42 -4.94 11.75 -8.02
CA SER A 42 -4.50 13.08 -8.45
C SER A 42 -3.71 13.81 -7.35
N GLY A 43 -3.09 14.94 -7.70
CA GLY A 43 -2.31 15.76 -6.76
C GLY A 43 -0.96 15.14 -6.37
N ALA A 44 -0.37 15.64 -5.28
CA ALA A 44 0.99 15.27 -4.85
C ALA A 44 1.15 13.78 -4.49
N ASN A 45 0.09 13.15 -4.00
CA ASN A 45 0.05 11.73 -3.65
C ASN A 45 -0.52 10.84 -4.77
N SER A 46 -0.60 11.36 -6.02
CA SER A 46 -1.11 10.57 -7.13
C SER A 46 -0.27 9.30 -7.34
N ILE A 47 -0.96 8.16 -7.44
CA ILE A 47 -0.37 6.86 -7.74
C ILE A 47 -0.49 6.47 -9.22
N ILE A 48 -1.13 7.31 -10.05
CA ILE A 48 -1.20 7.05 -11.49
C ILE A 48 0.20 7.06 -12.10
N GLY A 49 0.49 6.03 -12.92
CA GLY A 49 1.80 5.83 -13.53
C GLY A 49 2.86 5.24 -12.58
N ARG A 50 2.49 4.89 -11.34
CA ARG A 50 3.35 4.15 -10.40
C ARG A 50 3.11 2.64 -10.50
N THR A 51 3.91 1.88 -9.76
CA THR A 51 3.90 0.42 -9.75
C THR A 51 3.27 -0.11 -8.46
N ILE A 52 2.55 -1.22 -8.58
CA ILE A 52 2.18 -2.07 -7.43
C ILE A 52 3.23 -3.17 -7.34
N VAL A 53 3.82 -3.34 -6.15
CA VAL A 53 4.81 -4.38 -5.86
C VAL A 53 4.25 -5.29 -4.77
N VAL A 54 4.38 -6.60 -4.97
CA VAL A 54 4.11 -7.63 -3.96
C VAL A 54 5.43 -8.32 -3.68
N HIS A 55 5.81 -8.41 -2.41
CA HIS A 55 7.03 -9.11 -2.01
C HIS A 55 6.73 -10.57 -1.67
N ALA A 56 7.70 -11.44 -1.91
CA ALA A 56 7.77 -12.72 -1.23
C ALA A 56 8.43 -12.49 0.14
N ASP A 57 7.89 -13.14 1.17
CA ASP A 57 8.49 -13.15 2.51
C ASP A 57 9.88 -13.81 2.52
#